data_AF-A0A482V3V3-F1
#
_entry.id   AF-A0A482V3V3-F1
#
_cell.length_a   1.000
_cell.length_b   1.000
_cell.length_c   1.000
_cell.angle_alpha   90.00
_cell.angle_beta   90.00
_cell.angle_gamma   90.00
#
_symmetry.space_group_name_H-M   'P 1'
#
loop_
_entity.id
_entity.type
_entity.pdbx_description
1 polymer ?
#
loop_
_entity_poly.entity_id
_entity_poly.type
_entity_poly.pdbx_seq_one_letter_code
_entity_poly.pdbx_strand_id
1 'polypeptide(L)'
;MRAHCQSPRVRIVLTRMRTWTWFLYLCGFLAVCVVFSKKCRWEIQEDAPEVYWINMDKSRQRRASMDTLLNEIGFRHFRVRGLTPREIYIPDDIEQTWRTAWCKMNTTWEPPLHSSLNMTEYTSYTSALCGRGKKKNTPKELGCTTSHLMAMYMAIYSKTAKSRYAIIVEDDVYFPFDVNFNALAAAAPKGFGIIQLFNSNAMSMERTWNQFTTRNELFVERHPKRLFDFWSTCAYLIDREAMRPVIDAVLRKHNGWWQFKVVAGITSPCVPRVSNTT
;
A
#
# COMPACT_ATOMS: atom_id res chain seq x y z
N MET A 1 22.11 -8.84 -9.77
CA MET A 1 21.44 -9.89 -8.97
C MET A 1 21.66 -11.24 -9.63
N ARG A 2 21.74 -12.33 -8.85
CA ARG A 2 21.83 -13.69 -9.39
C ARG A 2 20.49 -14.40 -9.18
N ALA A 3 19.93 -14.90 -10.28
CA ALA A 3 18.74 -15.75 -10.23
C ALA A 3 19.19 -17.21 -10.31
N HIS A 4 18.72 -18.04 -9.36
CA HIS A 4 18.84 -19.49 -9.45
C HIS A 4 17.57 -20.02 -10.10
N CYS A 5 17.64 -20.27 -11.41
CA CYS A 5 16.52 -20.87 -12.13
C CYS A 5 16.68 -22.40 -12.13
N GLN A 6 15.71 -23.11 -11.56
CA GLN A 6 15.64 -24.56 -11.73
C GLN A 6 15.41 -24.88 -13.20
N SER A 7 16.00 -25.98 -13.67
CA SER A 7 15.75 -26.50 -15.02
C SER A 7 14.24 -26.68 -15.23
N PRO A 8 13.73 -26.34 -16.42
CA PRO A 8 12.29 -26.39 -16.68
C PRO A 8 11.80 -27.82 -16.49
N ARG A 9 10.75 -27.99 -15.67
CA ARG A 9 10.00 -29.25 -15.63
C ARG A 9 9.02 -29.23 -16.81
N VAL A 10 9.21 -30.12 -17.76
CA VAL A 10 8.28 -30.31 -18.88
C VAL A 10 6.99 -30.90 -18.31
N ARG A 11 5.90 -30.12 -18.33
CA ARG A 11 4.54 -30.64 -18.11
C ARG A 11 3.85 -30.71 -19.45
N ILE A 12 3.63 -31.93 -19.94
CA ILE A 12 2.79 -32.18 -21.12
C ILE A 12 1.35 -32.17 -20.62
N VAL A 13 0.57 -31.16 -21.02
CA VAL A 13 -0.87 -31.13 -20.77
C VAL A 13 -1.56 -31.58 -22.05
N LEU A 14 -2.13 -32.79 -22.02
CA LEU A 14 -2.97 -33.30 -23.11
C LEU A 14 -4.41 -32.82 -22.87
N THR A 15 -4.81 -31.73 -23.52
CA THR A 15 -6.22 -31.31 -23.53
C THR A 15 -6.98 -32.08 -24.58
N ARG A 16 -7.92 -32.92 -24.14
CA ARG A 16 -8.86 -33.65 -25.02
C ARG A 16 -9.92 -32.65 -25.50
N MET A 17 -9.88 -32.25 -26.78
CA MET A 17 -10.96 -31.49 -27.39
C MET A 17 -12.23 -32.37 -27.40
N ARG A 18 -13.28 -31.92 -26.69
CA ARG A 18 -14.62 -32.51 -26.78
C ARG A 18 -15.26 -32.05 -28.08
N THR A 19 -15.18 -32.89 -29.11
CA THR A 19 -15.93 -32.71 -30.36
C THR A 19 -17.38 -33.16 -30.15
N TRP A 20 -18.33 -32.24 -30.26
CA TRP A 20 -19.72 -32.58 -30.53
C TRP A 20 -19.93 -32.56 -32.05
N THR A 21 -20.23 -33.75 -32.57
CA THR A 21 -21.09 -34.04 -33.74
C THR A 21 -20.70 -33.62 -35.17
N TRP A 22 -20.55 -34.69 -35.98
CA TRP A 22 -20.85 -34.87 -37.42
C TRP A 22 -19.77 -34.55 -38.49
N PHE A 23 -19.49 -35.62 -39.26
CA PHE A 23 -18.87 -35.72 -40.58
C PHE A 23 -17.36 -35.49 -40.76
N LEU A 24 -16.67 -36.62 -41.00
CA LEU A 24 -15.64 -36.89 -42.02
C LEU A 24 -14.66 -35.78 -42.42
N TYR A 25 -13.37 -36.14 -42.33
CA TYR A 25 -12.16 -35.43 -42.79
C TYR A 25 -11.78 -34.16 -42.01
N LEU A 26 -10.84 -34.28 -41.07
CA LEU A 26 -9.60 -33.47 -41.04
C LEU A 26 -8.74 -33.86 -39.84
N CYS A 27 -7.42 -33.76 -40.02
CA CYS A 27 -6.36 -33.97 -39.04
C CYS A 27 -6.72 -33.51 -37.62
N GLY A 28 -6.75 -34.44 -36.67
CA GLY A 28 -6.75 -34.11 -35.25
C GLY A 28 -5.41 -33.48 -34.87
N PHE A 29 -5.32 -32.16 -34.90
CA PHE A 29 -4.18 -31.43 -34.34
C PHE A 29 -4.18 -31.59 -32.82
N LEU A 30 -3.32 -32.48 -32.30
CA LEU A 30 -2.91 -32.46 -30.91
C LEU A 30 -2.08 -31.19 -30.69
N ALA A 31 -2.71 -30.14 -30.14
CA ALA A 31 -1.98 -28.98 -29.65
C ALA A 31 -1.24 -29.39 -28.35
N VAL A 32 0.04 -29.72 -28.47
CA VAL A 32 0.92 -29.88 -27.31
C VAL A 32 1.38 -28.49 -26.89
N CYS A 33 0.69 -27.88 -25.92
CA CYS A 33 1.18 -26.68 -25.26
C CYS A 33 2.25 -27.08 -24.24
N VAL A 34 3.52 -26.91 -24.60
CA VAL A 34 4.63 -27.01 -23.64
C VAL A 34 4.72 -25.69 -22.88
N VAL A 35 4.16 -25.65 -21.67
CA VAL A 35 4.32 -24.49 -20.77
C VAL A 35 5.68 -24.60 -20.08
N PHE A 36 6.66 -23.87 -20.57
CA PHE A 36 7.96 -23.72 -19.90
C PHE A 36 7.82 -22.72 -18.74
N SER A 37 7.42 -23.18 -17.54
CA SER A 37 7.59 -22.35 -16.34
C SER A 37 8.95 -22.66 -15.70
N LYS A 38 10.00 -21.92 -16.07
CA LYS A 38 11.21 -21.90 -15.24
C LYS A 38 10.85 -21.15 -13.95
N LYS A 39 10.84 -21.85 -12.82
CA LYS A 39 10.77 -21.20 -11.51
C LYS A 39 12.15 -20.66 -11.19
N CYS A 40 12.32 -19.36 -11.37
CA CYS A 40 13.49 -18.65 -10.91
C CYS A 40 13.25 -18.19 -9.46
N ARG A 41 14.22 -18.45 -8.59
CA ARG A 41 14.28 -17.82 -7.27
C ARG A 41 15.44 -16.85 -7.26
N TRP A 42 15.16 -15.63 -6.83
CA TRP A 42 16.15 -14.59 -6.67
C TRP A 42 16.75 -14.67 -5.26
N GLU A 43 18.04 -14.37 -5.13
CA GLU A 43 18.67 -14.22 -3.82
C GLU A 43 18.08 -13.02 -3.09
N ILE A 44 18.02 -13.10 -1.75
CA ILE A 44 17.49 -12.02 -0.94
C ILE A 44 18.33 -10.76 -1.13
N GLN A 45 17.67 -9.67 -1.49
CA GLN A 45 18.29 -8.37 -1.67
C GLN A 45 18.45 -7.67 -0.31
N GLU A 46 19.57 -7.91 0.36
CA GLU A 46 19.82 -7.39 1.71
C GLU A 46 19.76 -5.85 1.78
N ASP A 47 20.28 -5.16 0.76
CA ASP A 47 20.34 -3.69 0.71
C ASP A 47 19.15 -3.04 -0.03
N ALA A 48 18.19 -3.86 -0.49
CA ALA A 48 16.98 -3.33 -1.10
C ALA A 48 16.00 -2.80 -0.02
N PRO A 49 15.09 -1.89 -0.40
CA PRO A 49 13.99 -1.48 0.46
C PRO A 49 13.15 -2.68 0.92
N GLU A 50 12.88 -2.75 2.22
CA GLU A 50 11.94 -3.74 2.79
C GLU A 50 10.52 -3.44 2.29
N VAL A 51 9.74 -4.50 2.01
CA VAL A 51 8.37 -4.40 1.52
C VAL A 51 7.38 -4.65 2.66
N TYR A 52 6.53 -3.66 2.96
CA TYR A 52 5.44 -3.77 3.93
C TYR A 52 4.13 -3.86 3.18
N TRP A 53 3.46 -5.00 3.28
CA TRP A 53 2.26 -5.26 2.49
C TRP A 53 1.04 -5.46 3.38
N ILE A 54 -0.04 -4.76 3.05
CA ILE A 54 -1.25 -4.69 3.87
C ILE A 54 -2.24 -5.75 3.41
N ASN A 55 -2.69 -6.56 4.36
CA ASN A 55 -3.60 -7.65 4.09
C ASN A 55 -4.59 -7.86 5.22
N MET A 56 -5.85 -8.03 4.87
CA MET A 56 -6.90 -8.41 5.82
C MET A 56 -6.74 -9.87 6.23
N ASP A 57 -6.94 -10.20 7.52
CA ASP A 57 -6.79 -11.58 8.01
C ASP A 57 -7.67 -12.61 7.29
N LYS A 58 -8.85 -12.19 6.83
CA LYS A 58 -9.75 -13.03 6.03
C LYS A 58 -9.22 -13.34 4.62
N SER A 59 -8.31 -12.52 4.08
CA SER A 59 -7.81 -12.63 2.71
C SER A 59 -6.64 -13.61 2.60
N ARG A 60 -6.86 -14.86 3.03
CA ARG A 60 -5.81 -15.90 3.14
C ARG A 60 -5.14 -16.26 1.81
N GLN A 61 -5.92 -16.34 0.72
CA GLN A 61 -5.38 -16.66 -0.60
C GLN A 61 -4.47 -15.55 -1.13
N ARG A 62 -4.90 -14.28 -1.03
CA ARG A 62 -4.07 -13.12 -1.44
C ARG A 62 -2.78 -13.05 -0.62
N ARG A 63 -2.85 -13.36 0.67
CA ARG A 63 -1.68 -13.51 1.52
C ARG A 63 -0.69 -14.55 0.97
N ALA A 64 -1.15 -15.77 0.69
CA ALA A 64 -0.28 -16.82 0.16
C ALA A 64 0.33 -16.44 -1.21
N SER A 65 -0.44 -15.75 -2.06
CA SER A 65 0.04 -15.23 -3.33
C SER A 65 1.13 -14.16 -3.15
N MET A 66 0.93 -13.20 -2.24
CA MET A 66 1.91 -12.14 -1.98
C MET A 66 3.19 -12.68 -1.34
N ASP A 67 3.06 -13.59 -0.37
CA ASP A 67 4.19 -14.28 0.23
C ASP A 67 4.99 -15.04 -0.84
N THR A 68 4.31 -15.75 -1.76
CA THR A 68 4.99 -16.46 -2.85
C THR A 68 5.72 -15.49 -3.79
N LEU A 69 5.04 -14.43 -4.23
CA LEU A 69 5.59 -13.43 -5.15
C LEU A 69 6.87 -12.78 -4.60
N LEU A 70 6.81 -12.25 -3.38
CA LEU A 70 7.91 -11.49 -2.81
C LEU A 70 9.11 -12.39 -2.45
N ASN A 71 8.85 -13.63 -2.01
CA ASN A 71 9.90 -14.62 -1.82
C ASN A 71 10.53 -15.07 -3.14
N GLU A 72 9.75 -15.20 -4.22
CA GLU A 72 10.29 -15.54 -5.53
C GLU A 72 11.21 -14.43 -6.05
N ILE A 73 10.83 -13.15 -5.92
CA ILE A 73 11.63 -11.97 -6.34
C ILE A 73 12.78 -11.63 -5.36
N GLY A 74 12.80 -12.23 -4.17
CA GLY A 74 13.90 -12.05 -3.22
C GLY A 74 13.83 -10.74 -2.42
N PHE A 75 12.63 -10.18 -2.21
CA PHE A 75 12.47 -9.04 -1.32
C PHE A 75 12.27 -9.47 0.13
N ARG A 76 12.95 -8.80 1.06
CA ARG A 76 12.59 -8.90 2.49
C ARG A 76 11.24 -8.22 2.68
N HIS A 77 10.28 -8.93 3.27
CA HIS A 77 8.93 -8.42 3.35
C HIS A 77 8.23 -8.74 4.68
N PHE A 78 7.32 -7.85 5.07
CA PHE A 78 6.55 -7.93 6.30
C PHE A 78 5.08 -7.73 6.00
N ARG A 79 4.26 -8.68 6.44
CA ARG A 79 2.82 -8.52 6.43
C ARG A 79 2.41 -7.52 7.50
N VAL A 80 1.65 -6.51 7.08
CA VAL A 80 0.95 -5.59 7.97
C VAL A 80 -0.52 -5.98 7.98
N ARG A 81 -1.06 -6.20 9.17
CA ARG A 81 -2.48 -6.54 9.34
C ARG A 81 -3.33 -5.33 9.00
N GLY A 82 -4.23 -5.47 8.03
CA GLY A 82 -5.21 -4.44 7.71
C GLY A 82 -6.28 -4.36 8.81
N LEU A 83 -6.55 -3.15 9.28
CA LEU A 83 -7.61 -2.86 10.25
C LEU A 83 -8.97 -2.90 9.58
N THR A 84 -9.92 -3.61 10.19
CA THR A 84 -11.33 -3.48 9.82
C THR A 84 -11.93 -2.26 10.51
N PRO A 85 -13.02 -1.69 9.96
CA PRO A 85 -13.66 -0.53 10.59
C PRO A 85 -14.18 -0.79 12.01
N ARG A 86 -14.46 -2.05 12.35
CA ARG A 86 -14.95 -2.44 13.69
C ARG A 86 -13.85 -2.39 14.76
N GLU A 87 -12.59 -2.28 14.35
CA GLU A 87 -11.44 -2.26 15.26
C GLU A 87 -10.96 -0.85 15.56
N ILE A 88 -11.62 0.14 14.97
CA ILE A 88 -11.33 1.57 15.11
C ILE A 88 -12.49 2.20 15.88
N TYR A 89 -12.23 2.53 17.13
CA TYR A 89 -13.18 3.31 17.93
C TYR A 89 -13.18 4.76 17.46
N ILE A 90 -14.37 5.33 17.29
CA ILE A 90 -14.56 6.73 16.91
C ILE A 90 -15.30 7.38 18.07
N PRO A 91 -14.62 8.21 18.88
CA PRO A 91 -15.25 8.91 19.98
C PRO A 91 -16.44 9.76 19.55
N ASP A 92 -17.44 9.91 20.42
CA ASP A 92 -18.69 10.62 20.11
C ASP A 92 -18.46 12.05 19.61
N ASP A 93 -17.50 12.77 20.19
CA ASP A 93 -17.18 14.14 19.80
C ASP A 93 -16.48 14.23 18.42
N ILE A 94 -15.80 13.16 18.00
CA ILE A 94 -15.28 13.00 16.64
C ILE A 94 -16.43 12.63 15.69
N GLU A 95 -17.29 11.70 16.09
CA GLU A 95 -18.42 11.21 15.28
C GLU A 95 -19.37 12.35 14.89
N GLN A 96 -19.66 13.28 15.82
CA GLN A 96 -20.48 14.47 15.59
C GLN A 96 -19.95 15.36 14.45
N THR A 97 -18.63 15.41 14.24
CA THR A 97 -18.01 16.26 13.22
C THR A 97 -17.65 15.51 11.94
N TRP A 98 -17.45 14.20 12.02
CA TRP A 98 -17.00 13.33 10.91
C TRP A 98 -17.79 13.53 9.62
N ARG A 99 -19.12 13.56 9.69
CA ARG A 99 -19.99 13.66 8.50
C ARG A 99 -20.23 15.09 8.03
N THR A 100 -19.58 16.06 8.66
CA THR A 100 -19.65 17.49 8.32
C THR A 100 -18.41 17.93 7.55
N ALA A 101 -18.21 19.24 7.36
CA ALA A 101 -16.98 19.83 6.83
C ALA A 101 -16.02 20.31 7.93
N TRP A 102 -16.37 20.08 9.20
CA TRP A 102 -15.60 20.53 10.35
C TRP A 102 -14.52 19.54 10.74
N CYS A 103 -13.44 20.06 11.34
CA CYS A 103 -12.37 19.26 11.89
C CYS A 103 -12.42 19.26 13.41
N LYS A 104 -12.32 18.07 13.99
CA LYS A 104 -12.04 17.89 15.41
C LYS A 104 -10.58 17.48 15.55
N MET A 105 -9.75 18.37 16.08
CA MET A 105 -8.29 18.20 16.09
C MET A 105 -7.76 17.38 17.26
N ASN A 106 -8.55 17.25 18.33
CA ASN A 106 -8.33 16.33 19.45
C ASN A 106 -9.69 15.97 20.05
N THR A 107 -9.88 14.70 20.38
CA THR A 107 -11.00 14.20 21.18
C THR A 107 -10.80 14.52 22.66
N THR A 108 -11.88 14.65 23.41
CA THR A 108 -11.83 14.67 24.89
C THR A 108 -11.86 13.27 25.50
N TRP A 109 -12.09 12.23 24.70
CA TRP A 109 -12.10 10.85 25.15
C TRP A 109 -10.67 10.32 25.29
N GLU A 110 -10.38 9.68 26.41
CA GLU A 110 -9.10 9.02 26.66
C GLU A 110 -9.28 7.51 26.69
N PRO A 111 -8.45 6.74 25.96
CA PRO A 111 -8.53 5.29 26.01
C PRO A 111 -8.08 4.80 27.38
N PRO A 112 -8.84 3.90 28.03
CA PRO A 112 -8.35 3.19 29.20
C PRO A 112 -7.20 2.25 28.81
N LEU A 113 -6.52 1.70 29.81
CA LEU A 113 -5.46 0.73 29.57
C LEU A 113 -6.00 -0.49 28.79
N HIS A 114 -5.36 -0.85 27.67
CA HIS A 114 -5.86 -1.92 26.79
C HIS A 114 -6.05 -3.25 27.53
N SER A 115 -5.21 -3.54 28.53
CA SER A 115 -5.29 -4.75 29.35
C SER A 115 -6.41 -4.76 30.39
N SER A 116 -7.05 -3.62 30.68
CA SER A 116 -8.04 -3.50 31.77
C SER A 116 -9.49 -3.61 31.31
N LEU A 117 -9.75 -3.90 30.03
CA LEU A 117 -11.11 -3.93 29.49
C LEU A 117 -11.48 -5.24 28.78
N ASN A 118 -12.77 -5.55 28.89
CA ASN A 118 -13.48 -6.51 28.03
C ASN A 118 -13.87 -5.89 26.66
N MET A 119 -13.29 -4.75 26.27
CA MET A 119 -13.43 -4.13 24.94
C MET A 119 -12.47 -4.79 23.95
N THR A 120 -12.60 -6.12 23.81
CA THR A 120 -11.70 -6.96 23.01
C THR A 120 -11.76 -6.68 21.51
N GLU A 121 -12.76 -5.95 21.04
CA GLU A 121 -12.98 -5.70 19.62
C GLU A 121 -12.15 -4.54 19.06
N TYR A 122 -11.85 -3.51 19.87
CA TYR A 122 -11.12 -2.34 19.40
C TYR A 122 -9.63 -2.44 19.74
N THR A 123 -8.80 -2.12 18.75
CA THR A 123 -7.33 -2.08 18.90
C THR A 123 -6.78 -0.68 18.66
N SER A 124 -7.66 0.24 18.28
CA SER A 124 -7.29 1.59 17.88
C SER A 124 -8.44 2.58 18.02
N TYR A 125 -8.12 3.87 17.97
CA TYR A 125 -9.11 4.93 17.99
C TYR A 125 -8.67 6.15 17.18
N THR A 126 -9.65 6.95 16.76
CA THR A 126 -9.40 8.22 16.05
C THR A 126 -9.47 9.38 17.03
N SER A 127 -8.34 10.01 17.28
CA SER A 127 -8.26 11.19 18.16
C SER A 127 -8.45 12.51 17.44
N ALA A 128 -8.28 12.54 16.12
CA ALA A 128 -8.53 13.72 15.30
C ALA A 128 -9.05 13.31 13.92
N LEU A 129 -10.04 14.02 13.40
CA LEU A 129 -10.63 13.78 12.09
C LEU A 129 -11.14 15.07 11.49
N CYS A 130 -10.77 15.34 10.24
CA CYS A 130 -11.43 16.35 9.41
C CYS A 130 -12.57 15.72 8.63
N GLY A 131 -13.79 16.17 8.89
CA GLY A 131 -14.96 15.77 8.13
C GLY A 131 -14.87 16.20 6.67
N ARG A 132 -15.41 15.38 5.77
CA ARG A 132 -15.41 15.62 4.31
C ARG A 132 -16.81 15.43 3.70
N GLY A 133 -17.84 15.61 4.52
CA GLY A 133 -19.23 15.36 4.16
C GLY A 133 -19.63 13.87 4.19
N LYS A 134 -20.93 13.61 3.98
CA LYS A 134 -21.54 12.29 4.20
C LYS A 134 -20.97 11.15 3.35
N LYS A 135 -20.39 11.45 2.18
CA LYS A 135 -19.91 10.45 1.19
C LYS A 135 -18.40 10.19 1.24
N LYS A 136 -17.68 10.80 2.18
CA LYS A 136 -16.22 10.71 2.31
C LYS A 136 -15.83 10.27 3.71
N ASN A 137 -14.56 9.88 3.86
CA ASN A 137 -14.03 9.25 5.06
C ASN A 137 -14.95 8.10 5.50
N THR A 138 -15.46 7.28 4.59
CA THR A 138 -16.28 6.13 4.97
C THR A 138 -15.51 5.23 5.94
N PRO A 139 -16.18 4.42 6.77
CA PRO A 139 -15.48 3.52 7.69
C PRO A 139 -14.43 2.63 6.98
N LYS A 140 -14.73 2.21 5.74
CA LYS A 140 -13.80 1.47 4.87
C LYS A 140 -12.57 2.31 4.47
N GLU A 141 -12.77 3.57 4.09
CA GLU A 141 -11.67 4.49 3.76
C GLU A 141 -10.79 4.79 4.99
N LEU A 142 -11.40 4.93 6.18
CA LEU A 142 -10.67 5.06 7.43
C LEU A 142 -9.84 3.82 7.72
N GLY A 143 -10.43 2.62 7.63
CA GLY A 143 -9.70 1.35 7.81
C GLY A 143 -8.52 1.19 6.86
N CYS A 144 -8.69 1.57 5.59
CA CYS A 144 -7.60 1.61 4.62
C CYS A 144 -6.51 2.60 5.05
N THR A 145 -6.89 3.87 5.31
CA THR A 145 -5.94 4.93 5.68
C THR A 145 -5.13 4.57 6.93
N THR A 146 -5.79 4.11 7.99
CA THR A 146 -5.11 3.75 9.24
C THR A 146 -4.19 2.55 9.07
N SER A 147 -4.56 1.56 8.23
CA SER A 147 -3.68 0.43 7.89
C SER A 147 -2.40 0.88 7.20
N HIS A 148 -2.51 1.85 6.27
CA HIS A 148 -1.33 2.43 5.61
C HIS A 148 -0.45 3.23 6.57
N LEU A 149 -1.05 4.02 7.48
CA LEU A 149 -0.28 4.73 8.51
C LEU A 149 0.48 3.75 9.42
N MET A 150 -0.15 2.63 9.82
CA MET A 150 0.51 1.58 10.57
C MET A 150 1.65 0.93 9.79
N ALA A 151 1.46 0.66 8.50
CA ALA A 151 2.52 0.11 7.66
C ALA A 151 3.71 1.07 7.55
N MET A 152 3.46 2.36 7.33
CA MET A 152 4.51 3.39 7.33
C MET A 152 5.23 3.45 8.69
N TYR A 153 4.50 3.41 9.80
CA TYR A 153 5.10 3.38 11.14
C TYR A 153 6.01 2.16 11.34
N MET A 154 5.52 0.96 11.02
CA MET A 154 6.31 -0.27 11.13
C MET A 154 7.56 -0.20 10.26
N ALA A 155 7.46 0.41 9.09
CA ALA A 155 8.58 0.60 8.20
C ALA A 155 9.60 1.57 8.79
N ILE A 156 9.19 2.78 9.18
CA ILE A 156 10.05 3.85 9.73
C ILE A 156 10.80 3.41 11.00
N TYR A 157 10.16 2.57 11.81
CA TYR A 157 10.70 2.08 13.08
C TYR A 157 11.26 0.66 13.02
N SER A 158 11.46 0.11 11.81
CA SER A 158 12.07 -1.19 11.60
C SER A 158 13.50 -1.22 12.13
N LYS A 159 13.80 -2.19 12.99
CA LYS A 159 15.16 -2.43 13.52
C LYS A 159 16.05 -3.23 12.56
N THR A 160 15.47 -3.80 11.51
CA THR A 160 16.17 -4.66 10.53
C THR A 160 16.43 -3.95 9.20
N ALA A 161 15.90 -2.75 9.04
CA ALA A 161 16.05 -1.96 7.82
C ALA A 161 17.52 -1.63 7.56
N LYS A 162 17.99 -1.97 6.37
CA LYS A 162 19.32 -1.56 5.87
C LYS A 162 19.21 -0.40 4.87
N SER A 163 18.08 -0.31 4.16
CA SER A 163 17.78 0.78 3.26
C SER A 163 17.07 1.94 3.98
N ARG A 164 17.43 3.17 3.58
CA ARG A 164 16.72 4.42 3.94
C ARG A 164 15.26 4.42 3.46
N TYR A 165 14.95 3.62 2.44
CA TYR A 165 13.63 3.58 1.83
C TYR A 165 12.86 2.32 2.20
N ALA A 166 11.54 2.38 2.05
CA ALA A 166 10.66 1.20 2.10
C ALA A 166 9.59 1.27 1.04
N ILE A 167 9.10 0.09 0.67
CA ILE A 167 7.93 -0.06 -0.19
C ILE A 167 6.73 -0.38 0.69
N ILE A 168 5.63 0.35 0.51
CA ILE A 168 4.33 0.02 1.10
C ILE A 168 3.38 -0.36 -0.03
N VAL A 169 2.74 -1.52 0.08
CA VAL A 169 1.86 -2.07 -0.96
C VAL A 169 0.59 -2.70 -0.40
N GLU A 170 -0.45 -2.79 -1.23
CA GLU A 170 -1.64 -3.60 -0.98
C GLU A 170 -1.43 -5.05 -1.45
N ASP A 171 -2.24 -5.98 -0.95
CA ASP A 171 -2.13 -7.42 -1.22
C ASP A 171 -2.70 -7.88 -2.57
N ASP A 172 -3.16 -6.95 -3.38
CA ASP A 172 -3.62 -7.16 -4.76
C ASP A 172 -2.70 -6.50 -5.81
N VAL A 173 -1.51 -6.04 -5.39
CA VAL A 173 -0.46 -5.56 -6.29
C VAL A 173 0.45 -6.70 -6.72
N TYR A 174 0.83 -6.69 -7.99
CA TYR A 174 1.74 -7.65 -8.60
C TYR A 174 2.96 -6.95 -9.20
N PHE A 175 4.15 -7.51 -8.97
CA PHE A 175 5.41 -7.05 -9.55
C PHE A 175 5.81 -8.02 -10.67
N PRO A 176 5.57 -7.68 -11.94
CA PRO A 176 5.83 -8.58 -13.07
C PRO A 176 7.32 -8.73 -13.41
N PHE A 177 8.18 -7.87 -12.86
CA PHE A 177 9.61 -7.86 -13.10
C PHE A 177 10.35 -7.34 -11.86
N ASP A 178 11.66 -7.59 -11.83
CA ASP A 178 12.56 -7.05 -10.82
C ASP A 178 12.72 -5.53 -11.01
N VAL A 179 12.51 -4.77 -9.93
CA VAL A 179 12.58 -3.30 -9.94
C VAL A 179 13.74 -2.87 -9.06
N ASN A 180 14.69 -2.13 -9.65
CA ASN A 180 15.78 -1.53 -8.89
C ASN A 180 15.30 -0.28 -8.15
N PHE A 181 14.68 -0.48 -6.98
CA PHE A 181 14.16 0.62 -6.17
C PHE A 181 15.24 1.56 -5.65
N ASN A 182 16.48 1.09 -5.46
CA ASN A 182 17.59 1.95 -5.06
C ASN A 182 17.96 2.94 -6.17
N ALA A 183 18.00 2.48 -7.43
CA ALA A 183 18.20 3.37 -8.57
C ALA A 183 17.03 4.34 -8.76
N LEU A 184 15.78 3.88 -8.56
CA LEU A 184 14.60 4.74 -8.61
C LEU A 184 14.67 5.86 -7.55
N ALA A 185 15.04 5.51 -6.32
CA ALA A 185 15.17 6.47 -5.24
C ALA A 185 16.34 7.46 -5.46
N ALA A 186 17.46 6.98 -6.01
CA ALA A 186 18.60 7.82 -6.35
C ALA A 186 18.29 8.85 -7.46
N ALA A 187 17.40 8.50 -8.39
CA ALA A 187 16.95 9.40 -9.45
C ALA A 187 15.90 10.42 -8.97
N ALA A 188 15.25 10.17 -7.83
CA ALA A 188 14.14 10.98 -7.35
C ALA A 188 14.57 12.40 -6.91
N PRO A 189 13.65 13.39 -6.96
CA PRO A 189 13.93 14.73 -6.45
C PRO A 189 14.41 14.70 -4.99
N LYS A 190 15.43 15.49 -4.67
CA LYS A 190 15.97 15.56 -3.31
C LYS A 190 14.88 15.94 -2.30
N GLY A 191 14.87 15.26 -1.16
CA GLY A 191 13.92 15.52 -0.08
C GLY A 191 12.50 15.01 -0.33
N PHE A 192 12.29 14.10 -1.29
CA PHE A 192 10.99 13.47 -1.47
C PHE A 192 10.55 12.70 -0.21
N GLY A 193 9.27 12.77 0.13
CA GLY A 193 8.68 11.92 1.18
C GLY A 193 8.14 10.61 0.62
N ILE A 194 7.39 10.69 -0.48
CA ILE A 194 6.69 9.55 -1.09
C ILE A 194 6.85 9.60 -2.62
N ILE A 195 7.14 8.44 -3.22
CA ILE A 195 7.00 8.21 -4.67
C ILE A 195 5.82 7.27 -4.87
N GLN A 196 4.74 7.78 -5.46
CA GLN A 196 3.59 6.95 -5.82
C GLN A 196 3.93 6.11 -7.05
N LEU A 197 3.86 4.78 -6.91
CA LEU A 197 4.24 3.83 -7.96
C LEU A 197 3.05 3.35 -8.80
N PHE A 198 1.83 3.59 -8.33
CA PHE A 198 0.61 3.15 -8.98
C PHE A 198 -0.50 4.19 -8.84
N ASN A 199 -1.38 4.31 -9.84
CA ASN A 199 -2.66 5.01 -9.68
C ASN A 199 -3.76 4.24 -10.41
N SER A 200 -4.98 4.27 -9.87
CA SER A 200 -6.10 3.47 -10.39
C SER A 200 -6.82 4.10 -11.60
N ASN A 201 -6.32 5.22 -12.12
CA ASN A 201 -6.95 5.92 -13.23
C ASN A 201 -6.17 5.71 -14.54
N ALA A 202 -6.74 4.92 -15.46
CA ALA A 202 -6.10 4.57 -16.73
C ALA A 202 -5.64 5.78 -17.54
N MET A 203 -6.49 6.80 -17.66
CA MET A 203 -6.15 8.04 -18.40
C MET A 203 -4.99 8.80 -17.74
N SER A 204 -4.92 8.82 -16.41
CA SER A 204 -3.81 9.42 -15.67
C SER A 204 -2.51 8.66 -15.90
N MET A 205 -2.55 7.32 -15.90
CA MET A 205 -1.39 6.48 -16.22
C MET A 205 -0.90 6.70 -17.65
N GLU A 206 -1.80 6.67 -18.64
CA GLU A 206 -1.48 6.92 -20.04
C GLU A 206 -0.88 8.30 -20.25
N ARG A 207 -1.44 9.33 -19.62
CA ARG A 207 -0.90 10.70 -19.67
C ARG A 207 0.50 10.77 -19.09
N THR A 208 0.76 10.15 -17.93
CA THR A 208 2.11 10.14 -17.32
C THR A 208 3.10 9.34 -18.15
N TRP A 209 2.67 8.25 -18.79
CA TRP A 209 3.48 7.48 -19.71
C TRP A 209 3.87 8.31 -20.93
N ASN A 210 2.92 9.00 -21.55
CA ASN A 210 3.18 9.89 -22.67
C ASN A 210 4.11 11.04 -22.29
N GLN A 211 4.01 11.59 -21.07
CA GLN A 211 4.95 12.61 -20.57
C GLN A 211 6.38 12.05 -20.49
N PHE A 212 6.54 10.84 -19.95
CA PHE A 212 7.84 10.18 -19.90
C PHE A 212 8.40 9.92 -21.31
N THR A 213 7.63 9.33 -22.23
CA THR A 213 8.13 8.98 -23.57
C THR A 213 8.43 10.20 -24.45
N THR A 214 7.71 11.31 -24.26
CA THR A 214 7.90 12.52 -25.08
C THR A 214 8.90 13.52 -24.50
N ARG A 215 9.01 13.61 -23.17
CA ARG A 215 9.82 14.63 -22.49
C ARG A 215 10.92 14.07 -21.60
N ASN A 216 10.99 12.74 -21.46
CA ASN A 216 11.87 12.07 -20.51
C ASN A 216 11.65 12.52 -19.05
N GLU A 217 10.42 12.94 -18.71
CA GLU A 217 10.02 13.33 -17.35
C GLU A 217 9.67 12.08 -16.53
N LEU A 218 10.62 11.58 -15.72
CA LEU A 218 10.41 10.39 -14.89
C LEU A 218 9.51 10.66 -13.67
N PHE A 219 9.55 11.89 -13.13
CA PHE A 219 8.81 12.26 -11.93
C PHE A 219 7.82 13.37 -12.22
N VAL A 220 6.62 13.18 -11.68
CA VAL A 220 5.53 14.14 -11.78
C VAL A 220 5.13 14.56 -10.38
N GLU A 221 5.33 15.83 -10.07
CA GLU A 221 4.87 16.40 -8.80
C GLU A 221 3.34 16.37 -8.73
N ARG A 222 2.83 15.87 -7.60
CA ARG A 222 1.39 15.77 -7.29
C ARG A 222 0.92 16.97 -6.45
N HIS A 223 -0.33 16.95 -6.04
CA HIS A 223 -1.03 18.00 -5.33
C HIS A 223 -0.24 18.46 -4.08
N PRO A 224 -0.23 19.78 -3.75
CA PRO A 224 -1.23 20.81 -4.11
C PRO A 224 -1.17 21.44 -5.48
N LYS A 225 -0.12 21.19 -6.25
CA LYS A 225 0.11 21.94 -7.49
C LYS A 225 -0.78 21.54 -8.66
N ARG A 226 -1.58 20.47 -8.56
CA ARG A 226 -2.49 20.01 -9.62
C ARG A 226 -3.92 19.85 -9.08
N LEU A 227 -4.88 20.49 -9.76
CA LEU A 227 -6.31 20.46 -9.43
C LEU A 227 -6.94 19.07 -9.58
N PHE A 228 -6.38 18.22 -10.43
CA PHE A 228 -6.88 16.87 -10.71
C PHE A 228 -5.76 15.84 -10.48
N ASP A 229 -5.67 15.33 -9.26
CA ASP A 229 -4.75 14.26 -8.91
C ASP A 229 -5.45 13.00 -8.43
N PHE A 230 -4.95 11.87 -8.96
CA PHE A 230 -5.39 10.53 -8.62
C PHE A 230 -4.41 9.92 -7.65
N TRP A 231 -4.77 9.99 -6.38
CA TRP A 231 -4.06 9.35 -5.29
C TRP A 231 -4.43 7.88 -5.22
N SER A 232 -3.46 7.04 -4.91
CA SER A 232 -3.68 5.62 -4.67
C SER A 232 -2.68 5.13 -3.64
N THR A 233 -3.14 4.23 -2.79
CA THR A 233 -2.34 3.57 -1.76
C THR A 233 -1.87 2.19 -2.19
N CYS A 234 -2.17 1.75 -3.41
CA CYS A 234 -1.85 0.40 -3.89
C CYS A 234 -0.35 0.10 -3.80
N ALA A 235 0.51 1.02 -4.25
CA ALA A 235 1.96 0.86 -4.14
C ALA A 235 2.68 2.21 -4.11
N TYR A 236 3.59 2.38 -3.17
CA TYR A 236 4.44 3.56 -3.09
C TYR A 236 5.75 3.28 -2.34
N LEU A 237 6.80 4.03 -2.70
CA LEU A 237 8.06 4.09 -1.97
C LEU A 237 8.01 5.26 -0.99
N ILE A 238 8.50 5.06 0.23
CA ILE A 238 8.69 6.13 1.22
C ILE A 238 10.17 6.34 1.54
N ASP A 239 10.54 7.59 1.81
CA ASP A 239 11.76 7.94 2.53
C ASP A 239 11.46 7.93 4.03
N ARG A 240 12.16 7.07 4.79
CA ARG A 240 11.95 6.89 6.22
C ARG A 240 12.23 8.15 7.02
N GLU A 241 13.27 8.89 6.66
CA GLU A 241 13.68 10.09 7.39
C GLU A 241 12.70 11.22 7.12
N ALA A 242 12.33 11.42 5.85
CA ALA A 242 11.39 12.48 5.47
C ALA A 242 9.98 12.22 6.04
N MET A 243 9.54 10.96 6.10
CA MET A 243 8.20 10.60 6.58
C MET A 243 8.09 10.42 8.10
N ARG A 244 9.20 10.27 8.83
CA ARG A 244 9.20 10.13 10.30
C ARG A 244 8.41 11.23 11.01
N PRO A 245 8.70 12.54 10.84
CA PRO A 245 7.97 13.59 11.55
C PRO A 245 6.48 13.63 11.17
N VAL A 246 6.13 13.25 9.94
CA VAL A 246 4.74 13.16 9.50
C VAL A 246 4.01 12.05 10.26
N ILE A 247 4.60 10.85 10.33
CA ILE A 247 4.01 9.72 11.04
C ILE A 247 3.92 9.96 12.54
N ASP A 248 4.94 10.54 13.16
CA ASP A 248 4.94 10.85 14.59
C ASP A 248 3.83 11.85 14.97
N ALA A 249 3.48 12.75 14.05
CA ALA A 249 2.39 13.69 14.23
C ALA A 249 0.99 13.04 14.12
N VAL A 250 0.85 11.95 13.35
CA VAL A 250 -0.47 11.37 13.04
C VAL A 250 -0.74 10.00 13.63
N LEU A 251 0.27 9.32 14.14
CA LEU A 251 0.16 7.97 14.69
C LEU A 251 1.08 7.79 15.89
N ARG A 252 0.50 7.37 17.02
CA ARG A 252 1.26 6.97 18.21
C ARG A 252 0.56 5.85 18.96
N LYS A 253 1.30 5.20 19.86
CA LYS A 253 0.69 4.29 20.85
C LYS A 253 0.34 5.07 22.11
N HIS A 254 -0.87 4.88 22.62
CA HIS A 254 -1.34 5.46 23.88
C HIS A 254 -2.11 4.41 24.67
N ASN A 255 -1.69 4.09 25.90
CA ASN A 255 -2.32 3.07 26.75
C ASN A 255 -2.48 1.68 26.10
N GLY A 256 -1.59 1.32 25.17
CA GLY A 256 -1.65 0.08 24.40
C GLY A 256 -2.49 0.15 23.11
N TRP A 257 -3.19 1.26 22.88
CA TRP A 257 -3.99 1.51 21.69
C TRP A 257 -3.20 2.21 20.61
N TRP A 258 -3.53 1.96 19.35
CA TRP A 258 -3.12 2.85 18.26
C TRP A 258 -4.02 4.08 18.21
N GLN A 259 -3.41 5.25 18.37
CA GLN A 259 -4.07 6.53 18.25
C GLN A 259 -3.81 7.11 16.85
N PHE A 260 -4.86 7.40 16.10
CA PHE A 260 -4.78 8.02 14.79
C PHE A 260 -5.23 9.48 14.81
N LYS A 261 -4.58 10.32 13.98
CA LYS A 261 -5.05 11.65 13.59
C LYS A 261 -5.21 11.69 12.07
N VAL A 262 -6.44 11.50 11.59
CA VAL A 262 -6.75 11.51 10.15
C VAL A 262 -7.21 12.91 9.76
N VAL A 263 -6.26 13.83 9.74
CA VAL A 263 -6.48 15.21 9.31
C VAL A 263 -6.27 15.24 7.80
N ALA A 264 -7.30 14.88 7.05
CA ALA A 264 -7.25 14.93 5.60
C ALA A 264 -7.14 16.39 5.15
N GLY A 265 -5.92 16.85 4.84
CA GLY A 265 -5.76 17.94 3.89
C GLY A 265 -6.44 17.49 2.59
N ILE A 266 -7.23 18.34 1.97
CA ILE A 266 -6.86 19.01 0.72
C ILE A 266 -8.08 19.82 0.24
N THR A 267 -7.82 21.11 -0.06
CA THR A 267 -8.69 22.18 -0.62
C THR A 267 -9.76 22.87 0.26
N SER A 268 -9.50 23.11 1.54
CA SER A 268 -10.19 24.16 2.32
C SER A 268 -9.35 24.49 3.57
N PRO A 269 -9.56 25.62 4.30
CA PRO A 269 -8.60 26.30 5.20
C PRO A 269 -8.07 25.50 6.40
N CYS A 270 -8.34 24.20 6.47
CA CYS A 270 -7.96 23.28 7.52
C CYS A 270 -6.53 22.72 7.40
N VAL A 271 -5.69 23.25 6.51
CA VAL A 271 -4.24 22.99 6.58
C VAL A 271 -3.71 23.75 7.80
N PRO A 272 -3.15 23.08 8.82
CA PRO A 272 -2.53 23.78 9.93
C PRO A 272 -1.47 24.74 9.38
N ARG A 273 -1.61 26.04 9.63
CA ARG A 273 -0.52 26.98 9.35
C ARG A 273 0.61 26.59 10.28
N VAL A 274 1.77 26.26 9.72
CA VAL A 274 3.00 26.11 10.49
C VAL A 274 3.21 27.45 11.20
N SER A 275 3.06 27.48 12.52
CA SER A 275 3.39 28.68 13.29
C SER A 275 4.89 28.84 13.25
N ASN A 276 5.38 29.73 12.40
CA ASN A 276 6.74 30.25 12.53
C ASN A 276 6.82 30.96 13.88
N THR A 277 7.21 30.22 14.89
CA THR A 277 7.59 30.76 16.19
C THR A 277 9.11 30.89 16.13
N THR A 278 9.54 32.10 15.79
CA THR A 278 10.81 32.70 16.23
C THR A 278 10.88 32.73 17.74
#